data_AF-A0A4S1WZB9-F1
#
_entry.id   AF-A0A4S1WZB9-F1
#
_cell.length_a   1.000
_cell.length_b   1.000
_cell.length_c   1.000
_cell.angle_alpha   90.00
_cell.angle_beta   90.00
_cell.angle_gamma   90.00
#
_symmetry.space_group_name_H-M   'P 1'
#
loop_
_entity.id
_entity.type
_entity.pdbx_description
1 polymer ?
#
loop_
_entity_poly.entity_id
_entity_poly.type
_entity_poly.pdbx_seq_one_letter_code
_entity_poly.pdbx_strand_id
1 'polypeptide(L)'
;MSGAVAMVFAIVIADADYQAGFAGPVADDLADRPECRVATVASDLIALDSADMADILRSQVPDPSRTLVIGHATGARSAIALAEEIAADTALLVAPAWSDDGDISEVSRPSSSSVSISVVTGMQRTNDWLEDSKIDEQRLPLPNAALAVALRQSGAMPGILTAMIRGEPLPDLSGLVADWRRRNAHRIELAGPVQCSATGEVRVPGRIVNTGEAALVFGRAERDRLMIGARIRSETCAAWTNEARALPARPELEPGDSARFVIGLAGPTTDARDIEIELSLVSEGSFWYSDLAFPALRLGIARSSEHGDGPPASCRSDGAPNACDPDRVMPDPATLDDLSSCYRLILGRTPDADGFAYYARLVQAGMTVDKLVLAFVSAPEAIARFDALRQIQVHEDQTR
;
A
#
# COMPACT_ATOMS: atom_id res chain seq x y z
N MET A 1 -46.56 -16.14 4.55
CA MET A 1 -46.31 -14.69 4.42
C MET A 1 -44.87 -14.56 3.96
N SER A 2 -44.64 -14.18 2.70
CA SER A 2 -43.29 -13.91 2.20
C SER A 2 -42.84 -12.59 2.84
N GLY A 3 -41.90 -12.63 3.77
CA GLY A 3 -41.35 -11.42 4.37
C GLY A 3 -40.71 -10.57 3.27
N ALA A 4 -41.09 -9.30 3.16
CA ALA A 4 -40.41 -8.38 2.28
C ALA A 4 -38.95 -8.31 2.72
N VAL A 5 -38.02 -8.62 1.82
CA VAL A 5 -36.59 -8.49 2.08
C VAL A 5 -36.30 -6.99 2.15
N ALA A 6 -35.75 -6.52 3.27
CA ALA A 6 -35.34 -5.14 3.43
C ALA A 6 -34.27 -4.80 2.38
N MET A 7 -34.49 -3.76 1.58
CA MET A 7 -33.57 -3.35 0.52
C MET A 7 -32.50 -2.44 1.11
N VAL A 8 -31.23 -2.78 0.91
CA VAL A 8 -30.09 -1.95 1.32
C VAL A 8 -29.53 -1.21 0.12
N PHE A 9 -29.36 0.11 0.26
CA PHE A 9 -28.69 0.94 -0.73
C PHE A 9 -27.24 1.19 -0.29
N ALA A 10 -26.29 0.69 -1.05
CA ALA A 10 -24.87 0.84 -0.78
C ALA A 10 -24.24 1.82 -1.78
N ILE A 11 -23.57 2.83 -1.26
CA ILE A 11 -22.85 3.84 -2.04
C ILE A 11 -21.37 3.62 -1.81
N VAL A 12 -20.63 3.33 -2.88
CA VAL A 12 -19.19 3.13 -2.84
C VAL A 12 -18.52 4.33 -3.48
N ILE A 13 -17.77 5.09 -2.69
CA ILE A 13 -16.96 6.20 -3.21
C ILE A 13 -15.65 5.61 -3.73
N ALA A 14 -15.46 5.72 -5.03
CA ALA A 14 -14.31 5.20 -5.72
C ALA A 14 -13.05 6.04 -5.47
N ASP A 15 -11.91 5.36 -5.52
CA ASP A 15 -10.62 6.01 -5.72
C ASP A 15 -10.53 6.56 -7.15
N ALA A 16 -9.46 7.34 -7.43
CA ALA A 16 -9.08 7.82 -8.78
C ALA A 16 -9.10 6.74 -9.87
N ASP A 17 -8.98 5.47 -9.49
CA ASP A 17 -9.15 4.33 -10.39
C ASP A 17 -10.19 3.39 -9.80
N TYR A 18 -11.44 3.55 -10.24
CA TYR A 18 -12.58 2.76 -9.77
C TYR A 18 -12.42 1.26 -10.09
N GLN A 19 -11.99 0.93 -11.31
CA GLN A 19 -12.02 -0.46 -11.80
C GLN A 19 -10.88 -1.30 -11.24
N ALA A 20 -9.71 -0.71 -10.97
CA ALA A 20 -8.58 -1.43 -10.38
C ALA A 20 -8.43 -1.19 -8.86
N GLY A 21 -9.18 -0.23 -8.29
CA GLY A 21 -9.07 0.16 -6.88
C GLY A 21 -9.85 -0.72 -5.90
N PHE A 22 -9.95 -0.26 -4.65
CA PHE A 22 -10.71 -0.96 -3.60
C PHE A 22 -12.21 -1.00 -3.90
N ALA A 23 -12.74 0.06 -4.52
CA ALA A 23 -14.16 0.25 -4.74
C ALA A 23 -14.78 -0.74 -5.73
N GLY A 24 -14.12 -1.06 -6.84
CA GLY A 24 -14.66 -1.96 -7.88
C GLY A 24 -15.05 -3.34 -7.34
N PRO A 25 -14.11 -4.12 -6.77
CA PRO A 25 -14.42 -5.44 -6.20
C PRO A 25 -15.46 -5.41 -5.08
N VAL A 26 -15.51 -4.34 -4.28
CA VAL A 26 -16.52 -4.17 -3.23
C VAL A 26 -17.89 -3.90 -3.84
N ALA A 27 -17.96 -3.07 -4.88
CA ALA A 27 -19.20 -2.81 -5.60
C ALA A 27 -19.72 -4.08 -6.29
N ASP A 28 -18.85 -4.89 -6.90
CA ASP A 28 -19.20 -6.18 -7.52
C ASP A 28 -19.76 -7.16 -6.48
N ASP A 29 -19.09 -7.35 -5.33
CA ASP A 29 -19.58 -8.23 -4.25
C ASP A 29 -20.94 -7.78 -3.70
N LEU A 30 -21.16 -6.46 -3.60
CA LEU A 30 -22.45 -5.92 -3.20
C LEU A 30 -23.52 -6.09 -4.29
N ALA A 31 -23.17 -5.95 -5.57
CA ALA A 31 -24.10 -6.07 -6.69
C ALA A 31 -24.61 -7.51 -6.87
N ASP A 32 -23.80 -8.51 -6.52
CA ASP A 32 -24.17 -9.92 -6.53
C ASP A 32 -25.17 -10.31 -5.41
N ARG A 33 -25.40 -9.43 -4.44
CA ARG A 33 -26.35 -9.66 -3.34
C ARG A 33 -27.75 -9.18 -3.72
N PRO A 34 -28.79 -10.05 -3.71
CA PRO A 34 -30.13 -9.69 -4.17
C PRO A 34 -30.81 -8.62 -3.29
N GLU A 35 -30.40 -8.47 -2.03
CA GLU A 35 -30.87 -7.44 -1.09
C GLU A 35 -30.21 -6.06 -1.29
N CYS A 36 -29.20 -5.95 -2.14
CA CYS A 36 -28.42 -4.73 -2.32
C CYS A 36 -28.72 -4.02 -3.65
N ARG A 37 -28.72 -2.69 -3.58
CA ARG A 37 -28.61 -1.79 -4.72
C ARG A 37 -27.33 -0.99 -4.55
N VAL A 38 -26.49 -0.96 -5.58
CA VAL A 38 -25.16 -0.35 -5.50
C VAL A 38 -25.09 0.86 -6.40
N ALA A 39 -24.63 1.98 -5.85
CA ALA A 39 -24.21 3.14 -6.61
C ALA A 39 -22.72 3.35 -6.40
N THR A 40 -21.96 3.42 -7.49
CA THR A 40 -20.56 3.81 -7.44
C THR A 40 -20.44 5.28 -7.80
N VAL A 41 -19.78 6.04 -6.92
CA VAL A 41 -19.47 7.46 -7.15
C VAL A 41 -17.99 7.57 -7.47
N ALA A 42 -17.64 8.03 -8.68
CA ALA A 42 -16.25 8.27 -9.06
C ALA A 42 -15.63 9.38 -8.17
N SER A 43 -14.34 9.25 -7.85
CA SER A 43 -13.58 10.27 -7.10
C SER A 43 -13.62 11.66 -7.75
N ASP A 44 -13.75 11.73 -9.06
CA ASP A 44 -13.67 12.98 -9.82
C ASP A 44 -14.99 13.77 -9.68
N LEU A 45 -16.02 13.13 -9.13
CA LEU A 45 -17.27 13.74 -8.72
C LEU A 45 -17.20 14.30 -7.30
N ILE A 46 -16.05 14.23 -6.61
CA ILE A 46 -15.81 14.96 -5.35
C ILE A 46 -15.84 16.49 -5.58
N ALA A 47 -15.75 16.94 -6.84
CA ALA A 47 -16.01 18.33 -7.20
C ALA A 47 -17.50 18.72 -7.14
N LEU A 48 -18.43 17.75 -7.15
CA LEU A 48 -19.84 18.02 -6.90
C LEU A 48 -20.06 18.21 -5.40
N ASP A 49 -20.93 19.18 -5.06
CA ASP A 49 -21.38 19.33 -3.69
C ASP A 49 -22.09 18.05 -3.24
N SER A 50 -21.84 17.66 -1.98
CA SER A 50 -22.50 16.55 -1.32
C SER A 50 -24.04 16.65 -1.38
N ALA A 51 -24.59 17.86 -1.36
CA ALA A 51 -26.02 18.11 -1.50
C ALA A 51 -26.56 17.70 -2.89
N ASP A 52 -25.87 18.09 -3.96
CA ASP A 52 -26.25 17.72 -5.33
C ASP A 52 -26.17 16.21 -5.53
N MET A 53 -25.12 15.58 -4.99
CA MET A 53 -24.96 14.12 -5.02
C MET A 53 -26.09 13.42 -4.28
N ALA A 54 -26.46 13.92 -3.10
CA ALA A 54 -27.55 13.41 -2.30
C ALA A 54 -28.89 13.49 -3.03
N ASP A 55 -29.18 14.60 -3.71
CA ASP A 55 -30.40 14.76 -4.50
C ASP A 55 -30.47 13.78 -5.67
N ILE A 56 -29.35 13.57 -6.37
CA ILE A 56 -29.23 12.55 -7.43
C ILE A 56 -29.53 11.17 -6.83
N LEU A 57 -28.90 10.81 -5.72
CA LEU A 57 -29.05 9.48 -5.11
C LEU A 57 -30.47 9.24 -4.59
N ARG A 58 -31.08 10.22 -3.92
CA ARG A 58 -32.49 10.17 -3.45
C ARG A 58 -33.47 9.98 -4.61
N SER A 59 -33.16 10.52 -5.79
CA SER A 59 -34.00 10.34 -6.99
C SER A 59 -33.95 8.92 -7.58
N GLN A 60 -32.82 8.22 -7.41
CA GLN A 60 -32.62 6.88 -7.97
C GLN A 60 -33.19 5.77 -7.08
N VAL A 61 -33.14 5.95 -5.75
CA VAL A 61 -33.63 4.95 -4.79
C VAL A 61 -34.54 5.63 -3.76
N PRO A 62 -35.85 5.69 -4.03
CA PRO A 62 -36.80 6.23 -3.08
C PRO A 62 -36.97 5.26 -1.91
N ASP A 63 -36.76 5.75 -0.69
CA ASP A 63 -37.06 5.08 0.58
C ASP A 63 -36.29 3.75 0.82
N PRO A 64 -34.94 3.77 0.82
CA PRO A 64 -34.17 2.57 1.16
C PRO A 64 -34.43 2.19 2.62
N SER A 65 -34.56 0.88 2.89
CA SER A 65 -34.71 0.38 4.28
C SER A 65 -33.44 0.64 5.10
N ARG A 66 -32.31 0.76 4.40
CA ARG A 66 -31.01 1.09 4.97
C ARG A 66 -30.10 1.69 3.90
N THR A 67 -29.29 2.67 4.29
CA THR A 67 -28.24 3.26 3.45
C THR A 67 -26.86 3.04 4.07
N LEU A 68 -25.95 2.53 3.27
CA LEU A 68 -24.55 2.26 3.59
C LEU A 68 -23.66 3.13 2.71
N VAL A 69 -22.69 3.83 3.29
CA VAL A 69 -21.66 4.55 2.52
C VAL A 69 -20.29 3.97 2.80
N ILE A 70 -19.51 3.67 1.77
CA ILE A 70 -18.16 3.12 1.89
C ILE A 70 -17.18 4.09 1.24
N GLY A 71 -16.16 4.50 1.99
CA GLY A 71 -15.06 5.33 1.51
C GLY A 71 -13.71 4.66 1.74
N HIS A 72 -12.80 4.80 0.78
CA HIS A 72 -11.42 4.32 0.89
C HIS A 72 -10.44 5.47 0.63
N ALA A 73 -9.28 5.46 1.30
CA ALA A 73 -8.21 6.44 1.12
C ALA A 73 -8.73 7.90 1.13
N THR A 74 -8.50 8.65 0.05
CA THR A 74 -8.92 10.05 -0.07
C THR A 74 -10.44 10.22 -0.19
N GLY A 75 -11.16 9.18 -0.64
CA GLY A 75 -12.61 9.15 -0.72
C GLY A 75 -13.32 9.07 0.63
N ALA A 76 -12.59 8.76 1.72
CA ALA A 76 -13.17 8.65 3.07
C ALA A 76 -13.82 9.95 3.56
N ARG A 77 -13.25 11.11 3.23
CA ARG A 77 -13.82 12.42 3.62
C ARG A 77 -15.17 12.66 2.94
N SER A 78 -15.23 12.43 1.63
CA SER A 78 -16.46 12.57 0.85
C SER A 78 -17.52 11.58 1.28
N ALA A 79 -17.11 10.39 1.75
CA ALA A 79 -18.02 9.36 2.24
C ALA A 79 -18.73 9.81 3.52
N ILE A 80 -18.01 10.47 4.44
CA ILE A 80 -18.62 11.03 5.66
C ILE A 80 -19.61 12.14 5.29
N ALA A 81 -19.17 13.13 4.50
CA ALA A 81 -20.02 14.27 4.13
C ALA A 81 -21.31 13.80 3.43
N LEU A 82 -21.17 12.86 2.50
CA LEU A 82 -22.32 12.28 1.81
C LEU A 82 -23.22 11.47 2.75
N ALA A 83 -22.65 10.67 3.65
CA ALA A 83 -23.40 9.88 4.63
C ALA A 83 -24.24 10.77 5.56
N GLU A 84 -23.70 11.91 6.00
CA GLU A 84 -24.44 12.88 6.81
C GLU A 84 -25.58 13.52 6.01
N GLU A 85 -25.29 13.97 4.79
CA GLU A 85 -26.26 14.65 3.93
C GLU A 85 -27.45 13.73 3.58
N ILE A 86 -27.21 12.46 3.27
CA ILE A 86 -28.29 11.50 2.98
C ILE A 86 -28.87 10.83 4.24
N ALA A 87 -28.41 11.22 5.44
CA ALA A 87 -28.76 10.60 6.71
C ALA A 87 -28.60 9.06 6.69
N ALA A 88 -27.46 8.58 6.18
CA ALA A 88 -27.16 7.16 6.08
C ALA A 88 -27.15 6.47 7.44
N ASP A 89 -27.50 5.18 7.48
CA ASP A 89 -27.47 4.41 8.72
C ASP A 89 -26.05 4.14 9.18
N THR A 90 -25.15 3.89 8.23
CA THR A 90 -23.76 3.54 8.54
C THR A 90 -22.78 3.96 7.45
N ALA A 91 -21.57 4.31 7.87
CA ALA A 91 -20.44 4.59 7.00
C ALA A 91 -19.24 3.70 7.38
N LEU A 92 -18.61 3.07 6.38
CA LEU A 92 -17.34 2.35 6.54
C LEU A 92 -16.22 3.12 5.86
N LEU A 93 -15.17 3.42 6.63
CA LEU A 93 -13.97 4.09 6.14
C LEU A 93 -12.81 3.10 6.20
N VAL A 94 -12.14 2.88 5.07
CA VAL A 94 -11.00 1.97 4.96
C VAL A 94 -9.73 2.74 4.60
N ALA A 95 -8.69 2.59 5.42
CA ALA A 95 -7.39 3.23 5.24
C ALA A 95 -7.51 4.74 4.88
N PRO A 96 -8.29 5.54 5.63
CA PRO A 96 -8.53 6.93 5.27
C PRO A 96 -7.20 7.69 5.12
N ALA A 97 -7.03 8.38 3.99
CA ALA A 97 -5.88 9.22 3.73
C ALA A 97 -6.28 10.66 4.00
N TRP A 98 -5.92 11.16 5.18
CA TRP A 98 -6.07 12.56 5.51
C TRP A 98 -4.77 13.27 5.14
N SER A 99 -4.87 14.31 4.30
CA SER A 99 -3.71 15.13 3.98
C SER A 99 -3.26 15.89 5.22
N ASP A 100 -1.97 15.84 5.54
CA ASP A 100 -1.37 16.65 6.62
C ASP A 100 -1.49 18.17 6.36
N ASP A 101 -1.73 18.57 5.10
CA ASP A 101 -1.78 19.97 4.64
C ASP A 101 -3.13 20.68 4.82
N GLY A 102 -4.15 20.02 5.37
CA GLY A 102 -5.52 20.55 5.40
C GLY A 102 -6.14 20.51 6.78
N ASP A 103 -6.61 21.67 7.23
CA ASP A 103 -7.35 21.92 8.45
C ASP A 103 -8.53 20.92 8.62
N ILE A 104 -8.27 19.74 9.21
CA ILE A 104 -9.31 18.74 9.51
C ILE A 104 -10.34 19.31 10.51
N SER A 105 -10.00 20.42 11.17
CA SER A 105 -10.92 21.14 12.06
C SER A 105 -12.16 21.69 11.33
N GLU A 106 -12.13 21.81 9.99
CA GLU A 106 -13.28 22.27 9.18
C GLU A 106 -14.20 21.16 8.66
N VAL A 107 -13.85 19.86 8.80
CA VAL A 107 -14.87 18.82 8.66
C VAL A 107 -15.77 18.98 9.88
N SER A 108 -16.83 19.76 9.67
CA SER A 108 -17.85 20.03 10.66
C SER A 108 -18.21 18.70 11.29
N ARG A 109 -17.97 18.58 12.61
CA ARG A 109 -18.35 17.38 13.36
C ARG A 109 -19.79 17.05 13.00
N PRO A 110 -20.15 15.76 12.80
CA PRO A 110 -21.52 15.36 12.50
C PRO A 110 -22.44 16.05 13.48
N SER A 111 -23.17 17.06 13.00
CA SER A 111 -23.96 17.94 13.84
C SER A 111 -25.20 17.22 14.39
N SER A 112 -25.51 16.05 13.84
CA SER A 112 -26.53 15.13 14.31
C SER A 112 -26.04 13.67 14.28
N SER A 113 -26.00 13.02 15.44
CA SER A 113 -25.29 11.76 15.67
C SER A 113 -26.02 10.47 15.24
N SER A 114 -26.71 10.46 14.09
CA SER A 114 -27.47 9.28 13.63
C SER A 114 -26.63 8.26 12.87
N VAL A 115 -25.58 8.70 12.16
CA VAL A 115 -24.76 7.80 11.33
C VAL A 115 -23.80 7.00 12.22
N SER A 116 -23.83 5.67 12.10
CA SER A 116 -22.82 4.80 12.73
C SER A 116 -21.57 4.73 11.86
N ILE A 117 -20.47 5.30 12.34
CA ILE A 117 -19.20 5.35 11.59
C ILE A 117 -18.28 4.23 12.11
N SER A 118 -17.83 3.38 11.19
CA SER A 118 -16.84 2.34 11.44
C SER A 118 -15.57 2.63 10.63
N VAL A 119 -14.41 2.53 11.28
CA VAL A 119 -13.13 2.87 10.66
C VAL A 119 -12.19 1.68 10.77
N VAL A 120 -11.65 1.24 9.64
CA VAL A 120 -10.62 0.21 9.58
C VAL A 120 -9.33 0.86 9.07
N THR A 121 -8.32 0.97 9.92
CA THR A 121 -7.07 1.67 9.63
C THR A 121 -5.84 0.81 9.91
N GLY A 122 -4.72 1.15 9.27
CA GLY A 122 -3.43 0.52 9.47
C GLY A 122 -2.62 1.15 10.63
N MET A 123 -1.29 1.03 10.55
CA MET A 123 -0.35 1.56 11.55
C MET A 123 -0.19 3.08 11.49
N GLN A 124 -0.57 3.72 10.38
CA GLN A 124 -0.56 5.18 10.30
C GLN A 124 -1.64 5.72 11.22
N ARG A 125 -1.24 6.57 12.17
CA ARG A 125 -2.18 7.22 13.07
C ARG A 125 -3.19 7.98 12.22
N THR A 126 -4.44 7.58 12.34
CA THR A 126 -5.55 8.48 12.24
C THR A 126 -5.33 9.56 13.31
N ASN A 127 -5.16 10.82 12.89
CA ASN A 127 -4.94 11.98 13.77
C ASN A 127 -5.88 12.01 14.99
N ASP A 128 -5.55 12.83 16.00
CA ASP A 128 -6.25 13.06 17.29
C ASP A 128 -7.76 13.43 17.17
N TRP A 129 -8.32 13.44 15.96
CA TRP A 129 -9.73 13.68 15.64
C TRP A 129 -10.70 12.64 16.24
N LEU A 130 -10.23 11.41 16.53
CA LEU A 130 -11.06 10.30 17.02
C LEU A 130 -11.33 10.30 18.53
N GLU A 131 -10.77 11.25 19.29
CA GLU A 131 -10.83 11.20 20.76
C GLU A 131 -12.24 11.41 21.35
N ASP A 132 -13.23 11.84 20.55
CA ASP A 132 -14.59 12.08 21.02
C ASP A 132 -15.66 11.27 20.26
N SER A 133 -15.99 10.10 20.82
CA SER A 133 -17.30 9.45 20.85
C SER A 133 -17.93 8.87 19.56
N LYS A 134 -18.33 7.58 19.66
CA LYS A 134 -19.17 6.75 18.74
C LYS A 134 -18.52 6.14 17.49
N ILE A 135 -17.21 6.26 17.29
CA ILE A 135 -16.54 5.61 16.17
C ILE A 135 -16.06 4.20 16.59
N ASP A 136 -16.50 3.18 15.85
CA ASP A 136 -15.97 1.82 15.99
C ASP A 136 -14.67 1.71 15.17
N GLU A 137 -13.52 1.91 15.82
CA GLU A 137 -12.21 1.88 15.17
C GLU A 137 -11.51 0.53 15.38
N GLN A 138 -11.17 -0.14 14.28
CA GLN A 138 -10.30 -1.31 14.27
C GLN A 138 -8.94 -0.97 13.65
N ARG A 139 -7.89 -1.01 14.48
CA ARG A 139 -6.50 -0.76 14.07
C ARG A 139 -5.77 -2.06 13.80
N LEU A 140 -5.16 -2.16 12.62
CA LEU A 140 -4.44 -3.35 12.17
C LEU A 140 -2.94 -3.07 12.03
N PRO A 141 -2.07 -4.05 12.34
CA PRO A 141 -0.61 -3.91 12.24
C PRO A 141 -0.14 -4.03 10.79
N LEU A 142 -0.72 -3.23 9.90
CA LEU A 142 -0.42 -3.18 8.46
C LEU A 142 -0.24 -1.72 8.03
N PRO A 143 0.64 -1.41 7.08
CA PRO A 143 0.60 -0.12 6.39
C PRO A 143 -0.75 0.08 5.69
N ASN A 144 -1.23 1.32 5.58
CA ASN A 144 -2.50 1.63 4.89
C ASN A 144 -2.53 1.10 3.45
N ALA A 145 -1.40 1.19 2.74
CA ALA A 145 -1.24 0.65 1.38
C ALA A 145 -1.43 -0.88 1.29
N ALA A 146 -1.24 -1.61 2.40
CA ALA A 146 -1.43 -3.06 2.46
C ALA A 146 -2.80 -3.47 2.98
N LEU A 147 -3.49 -2.59 3.70
CA LEU A 147 -4.75 -2.90 4.37
C LEU A 147 -5.85 -3.28 3.38
N ALA A 148 -6.04 -2.48 2.33
CA ALA A 148 -7.04 -2.75 1.29
C ALA A 148 -6.81 -4.10 0.60
N VAL A 149 -5.55 -4.42 0.31
CA VAL A 149 -5.14 -5.70 -0.28
C VAL A 149 -5.42 -6.85 0.68
N ALA A 150 -5.06 -6.68 1.96
CA ALA A 150 -5.26 -7.69 2.98
C ALA A 150 -6.75 -7.98 3.23
N LEU A 151 -7.61 -6.95 3.26
CA LEU A 151 -9.06 -7.10 3.38
C LEU A 151 -9.66 -7.91 2.23
N ARG A 152 -9.25 -7.62 0.99
CA ARG A 152 -9.69 -8.38 -0.19
C ARG A 152 -9.19 -9.83 -0.16
N GLN A 153 -7.90 -10.02 0.06
CA GLN A 153 -7.25 -11.32 -0.10
C GLN A 153 -7.42 -12.26 1.11
N SER A 154 -7.75 -11.74 2.30
CA SER A 154 -8.12 -12.54 3.47
C SER A 154 -9.53 -13.15 3.35
N GLY A 155 -10.40 -12.53 2.53
CA GLY A 155 -11.84 -12.85 2.52
C GLY A 155 -12.60 -12.27 3.70
N ALA A 156 -12.06 -11.26 4.39
CA ALA A 156 -12.75 -10.56 5.47
C ALA A 156 -13.89 -9.64 4.97
N MET A 157 -13.75 -9.09 3.75
CA MET A 157 -14.73 -8.15 3.19
C MET A 157 -16.16 -8.69 3.16
N PRO A 158 -16.45 -9.92 2.70
CA PRO A 158 -17.82 -10.45 2.73
C PRO A 158 -18.45 -10.44 4.13
N GLY A 159 -17.67 -10.73 5.17
CA GLY A 159 -18.10 -10.71 6.57
C GLY A 159 -18.40 -9.29 7.05
N ILE A 160 -17.51 -8.34 6.75
CA ILE A 160 -17.70 -6.91 7.04
C ILE A 160 -19.00 -6.41 6.39
N LEU A 161 -19.15 -6.60 5.07
CA LEU A 161 -20.32 -6.13 4.32
C LEU A 161 -21.61 -6.76 4.83
N THR A 162 -21.59 -8.05 5.21
CA THR A 162 -22.75 -8.73 5.78
C THR A 162 -23.16 -8.14 7.13
N ALA A 163 -22.19 -7.88 8.01
CA ALA A 163 -22.46 -7.24 9.29
C ALA A 163 -23.06 -5.85 9.10
N MET A 164 -22.49 -5.05 8.17
CA MET A 164 -22.99 -3.71 7.87
C MET A 164 -24.40 -3.70 7.29
N ILE A 165 -24.71 -4.59 6.34
CA ILE A 165 -26.05 -4.76 5.77
C ILE A 165 -27.07 -5.05 6.88
N ARG A 166 -26.71 -5.89 7.86
CA ARG A 166 -27.55 -6.26 9.00
C ARG A 166 -27.56 -5.24 10.14
N GLY A 167 -26.59 -4.33 10.17
CA GLY A 167 -26.41 -3.37 11.27
C GLY A 167 -25.90 -4.01 12.53
N GLU A 168 -25.15 -5.07 12.33
CA GLU A 168 -24.34 -5.70 13.35
C GLU A 168 -23.01 -4.95 13.45
N PRO A 169 -22.34 -4.98 14.61
CA PRO A 169 -20.99 -4.45 14.75
C PRO A 169 -20.03 -5.15 13.78
N LEU A 170 -18.92 -4.47 13.43
CA LEU A 170 -17.91 -5.06 12.57
C LEU A 170 -17.39 -6.39 13.18
N PRO A 171 -17.12 -7.40 12.34
CA PRO A 171 -16.46 -8.61 12.82
C PRO A 171 -15.09 -8.26 13.40
N ASP A 172 -14.59 -9.10 14.31
CA ASP A 172 -13.23 -8.95 14.83
C ASP A 172 -12.20 -9.19 13.70
N LEU A 173 -11.44 -8.15 13.35
CA LEU A 173 -10.39 -8.22 12.34
C LEU A 173 -9.01 -8.54 12.92
N SER A 174 -8.88 -8.85 14.21
CA SER A 174 -7.61 -9.21 14.84
C SER A 174 -6.91 -10.39 14.14
N GLY A 175 -7.69 -11.33 13.58
CA GLY A 175 -7.22 -12.48 12.81
C GLY A 175 -6.83 -12.18 11.36
N LEU A 176 -7.14 -10.98 10.83
CA LEU A 176 -7.05 -10.66 9.41
C LEU A 176 -5.65 -10.89 8.82
N VAL A 177 -4.59 -10.49 9.53
CA VAL A 177 -3.21 -10.67 9.04
C VAL A 177 -2.82 -12.15 8.98
N ALA A 178 -3.25 -12.94 9.98
CA ALA A 178 -2.99 -14.37 10.02
C ALA A 178 -3.74 -15.10 8.90
N ASP A 179 -5.00 -14.74 8.69
CA ASP A 179 -5.83 -15.27 7.60
C ASP A 179 -5.27 -14.90 6.23
N TRP A 180 -4.87 -13.64 6.06
CA TRP A 180 -4.24 -13.18 4.82
C TRP A 180 -2.96 -13.95 4.50
N ARG A 181 -2.08 -14.14 5.50
CA ARG A 181 -0.85 -14.94 5.37
C ARG A 181 -1.14 -16.40 5.05
N ARG A 182 -2.11 -17.02 5.71
CA ARG A 182 -2.49 -18.42 5.47
C ARG A 182 -3.02 -18.61 4.04
N ARG A 183 -3.91 -17.73 3.59
CA ARG A 183 -4.51 -17.80 2.25
C ARG A 183 -3.51 -17.54 1.13
N ASN A 184 -2.54 -16.65 1.35
CA ASN A 184 -1.55 -16.23 0.34
C ASN A 184 -0.15 -16.79 0.64
N ALA A 185 -0.08 -17.90 1.38
CA ALA A 185 1.18 -18.56 1.66
C ALA A 185 1.82 -19.04 0.35
N HIS A 186 3.11 -18.82 0.21
CA HIS A 186 3.84 -19.20 -0.99
C HIS A 186 5.30 -19.50 -0.64
N ARG A 187 5.97 -20.17 -1.57
CA ARG A 187 7.41 -20.42 -1.50
C ARG A 187 8.05 -20.07 -2.83
N ILE A 188 9.20 -19.41 -2.76
CA ILE A 188 10.04 -19.13 -3.93
C ILE A 188 11.30 -20.00 -3.83
N GLU A 189 11.60 -20.71 -4.92
CA GLU A 189 12.72 -21.64 -5.02
C GLU A 189 13.58 -21.31 -6.25
N LEU A 190 14.86 -21.64 -6.19
CA LEU A 190 15.72 -21.61 -7.37
C LEU A 190 15.37 -22.76 -8.32
N ALA A 191 15.24 -22.46 -9.60
CA ALA A 191 15.00 -23.46 -10.64
C ALA A 191 16.29 -23.82 -11.42
N GLY A 192 17.41 -23.17 -11.12
CA GLY A 192 18.71 -23.37 -11.74
C GLY A 192 19.77 -22.43 -11.16
N PRO A 193 21.02 -22.49 -11.67
CA PRO A 193 22.07 -21.58 -11.23
C PRO A 193 21.74 -20.14 -11.61
N VAL A 194 22.10 -19.21 -10.72
CA VAL A 194 22.08 -17.77 -11.03
C VAL A 194 23.13 -17.49 -12.10
N GLN A 195 22.73 -16.77 -13.15
CA GLN A 195 23.61 -16.46 -14.28
C GLN A 195 24.00 -14.98 -14.22
N CYS A 196 25.29 -14.70 -14.22
CA CYS A 196 25.81 -13.33 -14.33
C CYS A 196 26.38 -13.14 -15.73
N SER A 197 25.88 -12.15 -16.45
CA SER A 197 26.42 -11.75 -17.75
C SER A 197 27.70 -10.91 -17.59
N ALA A 198 28.49 -10.81 -18.66
CA ALA A 198 29.66 -9.95 -18.72
C ALA A 198 29.30 -8.44 -18.57
N THR A 199 28.06 -8.06 -18.89
CA THR A 199 27.54 -6.70 -18.75
C THR A 199 27.01 -6.41 -17.34
N GLY A 200 27.07 -7.38 -16.43
CA GLY A 200 26.61 -7.22 -15.05
C GLY A 200 25.11 -7.51 -14.84
N GLU A 201 24.35 -7.87 -15.87
CA GLU A 201 22.98 -8.38 -15.68
C GLU A 201 23.03 -9.72 -14.93
N VAL A 202 22.26 -9.82 -13.86
CA VAL A 202 22.05 -11.05 -13.11
C VAL A 202 20.69 -11.63 -13.46
N ARG A 203 20.67 -12.89 -13.89
CA ARG A 203 19.46 -13.64 -14.21
C ARG A 203 19.22 -14.71 -13.18
N VAL A 204 18.07 -14.65 -12.52
CA VAL A 204 17.67 -15.60 -11.48
C VAL A 204 16.51 -16.45 -12.02
N PRO A 205 16.77 -17.70 -12.46
CA PRO A 205 15.71 -18.62 -12.79
C PRO A 205 15.10 -19.18 -11.49
N GLY A 206 13.79 -19.04 -11.35
CA GLY A 206 13.08 -19.45 -10.15
C GLY A 206 11.79 -20.22 -10.43
N ARG A 207 11.23 -20.75 -9.35
CA ARG A 207 9.90 -21.34 -9.29
C ARG A 207 9.17 -20.75 -8.10
N ILE A 208 7.94 -20.32 -8.33
CA ILE A 208 7.01 -19.99 -7.25
C ILE A 208 6.04 -21.16 -7.07
N VAL A 209 5.77 -21.51 -5.82
CA VAL A 209 4.85 -22.57 -5.41
C VAL A 209 3.79 -21.91 -4.54
N ASN A 210 2.51 -22.07 -4.88
CA ASN A 210 1.42 -21.64 -4.02
C ASN A 210 1.23 -22.69 -2.92
N THR A 211 1.47 -22.32 -1.67
CA THR A 211 1.30 -23.19 -0.50
C THR A 211 0.14 -22.75 0.38
N GLY A 212 -0.64 -21.77 -0.08
CA GLY A 212 -1.76 -21.17 0.62
C GLY A 212 -3.09 -21.83 0.28
N GLU A 213 -4.15 -21.22 0.80
CA GLU A 213 -5.53 -21.70 0.64
C GLU A 213 -6.27 -21.02 -0.53
N ALA A 214 -5.73 -19.93 -1.07
CA ALA A 214 -6.34 -19.18 -2.17
C ALA A 214 -5.46 -19.23 -3.42
N ALA A 215 -6.08 -19.11 -4.60
CA ALA A 215 -5.35 -18.96 -5.85
C ALA A 215 -4.54 -17.66 -5.86
N LEU A 216 -3.29 -17.73 -6.34
CA LEU A 216 -2.44 -16.56 -6.57
C LEU A 216 -2.63 -16.11 -8.01
N VAL A 217 -3.16 -14.90 -8.20
CA VAL A 217 -3.44 -14.34 -9.52
C VAL A 217 -2.46 -13.22 -9.84
N PHE A 218 -1.57 -13.48 -10.80
CA PHE A 218 -0.52 -12.57 -11.25
C PHE A 218 -0.97 -11.72 -12.43
N GLY A 219 -0.51 -10.47 -12.46
CA GLY A 219 -0.61 -9.64 -13.66
C GLY A 219 -1.99 -9.07 -14.01
N ARG A 220 -3.01 -9.17 -13.13
CA ARG A 220 -4.29 -8.43 -13.29
C ARG A 220 -4.06 -6.90 -13.25
N ALA A 221 -5.11 -6.13 -13.59
CA ALA A 221 -5.11 -4.66 -13.76
C ALA A 221 -4.38 -3.89 -12.64
N GLU A 222 -3.97 -2.66 -12.95
CA GLU A 222 -2.75 -1.97 -12.47
C GLU A 222 -2.55 -1.82 -10.95
N ARG A 223 -3.58 -1.97 -10.11
CA ARG A 223 -3.45 -1.94 -8.64
C ARG A 223 -3.86 -3.30 -8.06
N ASP A 224 -3.01 -3.82 -7.17
CA ASP A 224 -2.91 -5.24 -6.73
C ASP A 224 -2.25 -6.19 -7.74
N ARG A 225 -1.57 -5.64 -8.75
CA ARG A 225 -0.84 -6.46 -9.70
C ARG A 225 0.25 -7.25 -8.99
N LEU A 226 -0.08 -8.50 -8.67
CA LEU A 226 0.80 -9.42 -8.01
C LEU A 226 1.88 -9.84 -8.99
N MET A 227 3.14 -9.61 -8.61
CA MET A 227 4.30 -9.98 -9.40
C MET A 227 5.36 -10.64 -8.52
N ILE A 228 6.34 -11.23 -9.18
CA ILE A 228 7.57 -11.68 -8.53
C ILE A 228 8.56 -10.54 -8.63
N GLY A 229 8.95 -9.99 -7.49
CA GLY A 229 9.98 -8.97 -7.39
C GLY A 229 11.33 -9.58 -7.05
N ALA A 230 12.39 -8.97 -7.57
CA ALA A 230 13.74 -9.18 -7.06
C ALA A 230 14.34 -7.82 -6.73
N ARG A 231 15.03 -7.73 -5.59
CA ARG A 231 15.78 -6.54 -5.19
C ARG A 231 17.18 -6.94 -4.75
N ILE A 232 18.15 -6.06 -5.00
CA ILE A 232 19.56 -6.33 -4.76
C ILE A 232 20.17 -5.30 -3.81
N ARG A 233 21.05 -5.75 -2.93
CA ARG A 233 21.88 -4.86 -2.09
C ARG A 233 23.29 -5.44 -1.97
N SER A 234 24.26 -4.57 -1.74
CA SER A 234 25.65 -4.96 -1.49
C SER A 234 25.95 -4.84 0.00
N GLU A 235 26.99 -5.51 0.50
CA GLU A 235 27.43 -5.32 1.90
C GLU A 235 27.76 -3.86 2.22
N THR A 236 28.23 -3.11 1.22
CA THR A 236 28.57 -1.69 1.34
C THR A 236 27.34 -0.76 1.37
N CYS A 237 26.14 -1.27 1.06
CA CYS A 237 24.91 -0.50 1.01
C CYS A 237 23.75 -1.28 1.66
N ALA A 238 23.33 -0.85 2.86
CA ALA A 238 22.22 -1.50 3.56
C ALA A 238 20.88 -1.42 2.80
N ALA A 239 20.72 -0.40 1.95
CA ALA A 239 19.52 -0.17 1.15
C ALA A 239 19.51 -0.98 -0.15
N TRP A 240 18.31 -1.33 -0.60
CA TRP A 240 18.08 -1.97 -1.90
C TRP A 240 18.34 -0.98 -3.04
N THR A 241 19.21 -1.34 -3.99
CA THR A 241 19.70 -0.42 -5.02
C THR A 241 19.08 -0.64 -6.38
N ASN A 242 18.87 -1.89 -6.79
CA ASN A 242 18.17 -2.23 -8.04
C ASN A 242 17.02 -3.18 -7.75
N GLU A 243 15.91 -2.95 -8.45
CA GLU A 243 14.75 -3.82 -8.40
C GLU A 243 14.32 -4.25 -9.80
N ALA A 244 13.73 -5.44 -9.89
CA ALA A 244 13.15 -5.98 -11.11
C ALA A 244 11.78 -6.60 -10.82
N ARG A 245 11.01 -6.83 -11.87
CA ARG A 245 9.71 -7.49 -11.84
C ARG A 245 9.67 -8.60 -12.88
N ALA A 246 9.00 -9.70 -12.56
CA ALA A 246 8.73 -10.78 -13.48
C ALA A 246 7.33 -11.35 -13.25
N LEU A 247 6.72 -11.84 -14.31
CA LEU A 247 5.54 -12.69 -14.24
C LEU A 247 5.97 -14.16 -14.27
N PRO A 248 5.30 -15.03 -13.49
CA PRO A 248 5.43 -16.45 -13.68
C PRO A 248 4.86 -16.89 -15.04
N ALA A 249 5.31 -18.06 -15.52
CA ALA A 249 4.86 -18.65 -16.78
C ALA A 249 3.35 -18.97 -16.79
N ARG A 250 2.70 -19.01 -15.62
CA ARG A 250 1.24 -19.12 -15.48
C ARG A 250 0.74 -17.90 -14.73
N PRO A 251 -0.30 -17.21 -15.23
CA PRO A 251 -0.86 -16.03 -14.58
C PRO A 251 -1.69 -16.37 -13.34
N GLU A 252 -2.06 -17.63 -13.13
CA GLU A 252 -2.84 -18.08 -11.98
C GLU A 252 -2.26 -19.39 -11.45
N LEU A 253 -2.17 -19.49 -10.13
CA LEU A 253 -1.69 -20.68 -9.42
C LEU A 253 -2.69 -21.08 -8.36
N GLU A 254 -3.35 -22.21 -8.56
CA GLU A 254 -4.21 -22.83 -7.55
C GLU A 254 -3.39 -23.29 -6.33
N PRO A 255 -4.02 -23.52 -5.17
CA PRO A 255 -3.35 -24.16 -4.03
C PRO A 255 -2.60 -25.43 -4.43
N GLY A 256 -1.29 -25.48 -4.17
CA GLY A 256 -0.40 -26.58 -4.53
C GLY A 256 0.25 -26.48 -5.91
N ASP A 257 -0.18 -25.56 -6.77
CA ASP A 257 0.44 -25.36 -8.08
C ASP A 257 1.80 -24.66 -8.00
N SER A 258 2.57 -24.77 -9.09
CA SER A 258 3.80 -24.01 -9.25
C SER A 258 4.01 -23.52 -10.67
N ALA A 259 4.72 -22.39 -10.80
CA ALA A 259 5.16 -21.87 -12.09
C ALA A 259 6.60 -21.40 -12.06
N ARG A 260 7.27 -21.57 -13.18
CA ARG A 260 8.62 -21.05 -13.41
C ARG A 260 8.57 -19.56 -13.73
N PHE A 261 9.63 -18.85 -13.38
CA PHE A 261 9.87 -17.48 -13.79
C PHE A 261 11.37 -17.28 -14.03
N VAL A 262 11.70 -16.22 -14.75
CA VAL A 262 13.07 -15.72 -14.87
C VAL A 262 13.02 -14.23 -14.64
N ILE A 263 13.83 -13.75 -13.69
CA ILE A 263 13.94 -12.32 -13.41
C ILE A 263 15.35 -11.85 -13.73
N GLY A 264 15.44 -10.82 -14.56
CA GLY A 264 16.69 -10.14 -14.90
C GLY A 264 16.79 -8.86 -14.09
N LEU A 265 17.89 -8.70 -13.37
CA LEU A 265 18.20 -7.51 -12.58
C LEU A 265 19.56 -6.97 -12.99
N ALA A 266 19.66 -5.65 -13.08
CA ALA A 266 20.96 -5.00 -13.22
C ALA A 266 21.77 -5.30 -11.95
N GLY A 267 22.98 -5.86 -12.11
CA GLY A 267 23.93 -5.99 -11.02
C GLY A 267 24.42 -4.61 -10.55
N PRO A 268 25.07 -4.55 -9.38
CA PRO A 268 25.63 -3.29 -8.92
C PRO A 268 26.72 -2.83 -9.88
N THR A 269 26.79 -1.52 -10.14
CA THR A 269 27.80 -0.90 -11.03
C THR A 269 29.20 -0.89 -10.42
N THR A 270 29.31 -1.13 -9.12
CA THR A 270 30.55 -1.18 -8.35
C THR A 270 31.12 -2.60 -8.24
N ASP A 271 32.43 -2.71 -8.01
CA ASP A 271 33.14 -3.97 -7.69
C ASP A 271 32.74 -4.58 -6.33
N ALA A 272 31.49 -4.39 -5.91
CA ALA A 272 30.91 -4.96 -4.72
C ALA A 272 31.18 -6.47 -4.70
N ARG A 273 32.05 -6.87 -3.77
CA ARG A 273 32.19 -8.25 -3.34
C ARG A 273 31.00 -8.49 -2.43
N ASP A 274 30.36 -9.64 -2.63
CA ASP A 274 29.22 -10.10 -1.85
C ASP A 274 27.95 -9.29 -2.08
N ILE A 275 27.06 -9.89 -2.88
CA ILE A 275 25.79 -9.32 -3.26
C ILE A 275 24.66 -10.16 -2.68
N GLU A 276 23.69 -9.52 -2.05
CA GLU A 276 22.46 -10.17 -1.60
C GLU A 276 21.31 -9.86 -2.56
N ILE A 277 20.65 -10.90 -3.05
CA ILE A 277 19.41 -10.79 -3.83
C ILE A 277 18.28 -11.33 -2.98
N GLU A 278 17.23 -10.55 -2.80
CA GLU A 278 15.97 -11.00 -2.22
C GLU A 278 14.91 -11.14 -3.31
N LEU A 279 14.24 -12.29 -3.34
CA LEU A 279 13.06 -12.54 -4.16
C LEU A 279 11.83 -12.67 -3.26
N SER A 280 10.77 -11.96 -3.60
CA SER A 280 9.51 -11.94 -2.87
C SER A 280 8.36 -11.66 -3.82
N LEU A 281 7.13 -11.98 -3.40
CA LEU A 281 5.96 -11.35 -4.02
C LEU A 281 5.96 -9.84 -3.78
N VAL A 282 5.42 -9.11 -4.75
CA VAL A 282 5.23 -7.67 -4.68
C VAL A 282 3.83 -7.34 -5.19
N SER A 283 3.16 -6.43 -4.49
CA SER A 283 2.00 -5.72 -5.03
C SER A 283 2.55 -4.50 -5.76
N GLU A 284 2.52 -4.51 -7.10
CA GLU A 284 3.12 -3.44 -7.91
C GLU A 284 2.55 -2.07 -7.53
N GLY A 285 3.43 -1.08 -7.36
CA GLY A 285 3.06 0.28 -6.93
C GLY A 285 2.67 0.41 -5.45
N SER A 286 2.56 -0.68 -4.68
CA SER A 286 2.12 -0.64 -3.28
C SER A 286 3.22 -1.03 -2.30
N PHE A 287 3.55 -2.32 -2.19
CA PHE A 287 4.46 -2.84 -1.15
C PHE A 287 5.06 -4.20 -1.51
N TRP A 288 6.14 -4.56 -0.82
CA TRP A 288 6.73 -5.89 -0.85
C TRP A 288 6.14 -6.78 0.24
N TYR A 289 5.81 -8.02 -0.10
CA TYR A 289 5.27 -8.97 0.88
C TYR A 289 6.31 -9.29 1.97
N SER A 290 7.61 -9.32 1.62
CA SER A 290 8.70 -9.54 2.57
C SER A 290 8.77 -8.47 3.67
N ASP A 291 8.41 -7.22 3.38
CA ASP A 291 8.36 -6.14 4.38
C ASP A 291 7.23 -6.37 5.41
N LEU A 292 6.25 -7.22 5.07
CA LEU A 292 5.15 -7.65 5.95
C LEU A 292 5.39 -9.05 6.54
N ALA A 293 6.66 -9.49 6.56
CA ALA A 293 7.11 -10.79 7.06
C ALA A 293 6.46 -12.01 6.37
N PHE A 294 6.10 -11.88 5.09
CA PHE A 294 5.84 -13.05 4.24
C PHE A 294 7.15 -13.71 3.80
N PRO A 295 7.11 -14.97 3.32
CA PRO A 295 8.29 -15.69 2.85
C PRO A 295 9.02 -14.94 1.73
N ALA A 296 10.35 -14.91 1.83
CA ALA A 296 11.24 -14.41 0.79
C ALA A 296 12.43 -15.37 0.62
N LEU A 297 12.96 -15.45 -0.59
CA LEU A 297 14.19 -16.19 -0.89
C LEU A 297 15.36 -15.21 -0.93
N ARG A 298 16.37 -15.42 -0.09
CA ARG A 298 17.60 -14.61 -0.05
C ARG A 298 18.78 -15.40 -0.56
N LEU A 299 19.54 -14.80 -1.47
CA LEU A 299 20.68 -15.40 -2.15
C LEU A 299 21.92 -14.54 -1.91
N GLY A 300 22.97 -15.13 -1.36
CA GLY A 300 24.30 -14.50 -1.33
C GLY A 300 25.12 -14.94 -2.53
N ILE A 301 25.65 -13.98 -3.30
CA ILE A 301 26.56 -14.23 -4.41
C ILE A 301 27.93 -13.71 -4.04
N ALA A 302 28.83 -14.62 -3.66
CA ALA A 302 30.24 -14.33 -3.51
C ALA A 302 30.93 -14.46 -4.88
N ARG A 303 31.62 -13.40 -5.32
CA ARG A 303 32.53 -13.52 -6.47
C ARG A 303 33.72 -14.34 -6.02
N SER A 304 33.86 -15.56 -6.55
CA SER A 304 34.98 -16.45 -6.26
C SER A 304 36.29 -15.71 -6.58
N SER A 305 37.07 -15.38 -5.56
CA SER A 305 38.44 -14.94 -5.73
C SER A 305 39.26 -16.14 -6.21
N GLU A 306 39.81 -16.07 -7.41
CA GLU A 306 40.92 -16.94 -7.78
C GLU A 306 42.10 -16.60 -6.86
N HIS A 307 42.34 -17.49 -5.90
CA HIS A 307 43.62 -17.90 -5.33
C HIS A 307 44.71 -16.83 -5.09
N GLY A 308 44.94 -16.51 -3.82
CA GLY A 308 46.14 -15.80 -3.34
C GLY A 308 46.21 -15.84 -1.81
N ASP A 309 47.02 -16.76 -1.29
CA ASP A 309 47.27 -17.05 0.13
C ASP A 309 47.69 -15.83 0.99
N GLY A 310 47.20 -15.79 2.23
CA GLY A 310 47.76 -15.01 3.34
C GLY A 310 46.87 -15.04 4.60
N PRO A 311 47.37 -15.42 5.79
CA PRO A 311 46.54 -15.66 6.97
C PRO A 311 46.08 -14.35 7.66
N PRO A 312 44.95 -14.35 8.41
CA PRO A 312 44.39 -13.14 8.96
C PRO A 312 45.11 -12.70 10.25
N ALA A 313 45.45 -11.41 10.32
CA ALA A 313 45.84 -10.77 11.57
C ALA A 313 44.57 -10.40 12.37
N SER A 314 44.49 -10.92 13.58
CA SER A 314 43.50 -10.59 14.60
C SER A 314 43.61 -9.13 15.05
N CYS A 315 42.48 -8.42 15.13
CA CYS A 315 42.32 -7.25 16.01
C CYS A 315 41.03 -7.39 16.84
N ARG A 316 41.19 -7.06 18.11
CA ARG A 316 40.36 -7.42 19.26
C ARG A 316 39.16 -6.48 19.44
N SER A 317 38.18 -6.99 20.17
CA SER A 317 37.19 -6.22 20.92
C SER A 317 37.86 -5.19 21.84
N ASP A 318 37.20 -4.04 22.05
CA ASP A 318 36.85 -3.49 23.38
C ASP A 318 36.40 -2.03 23.25
N GLY A 319 35.28 -1.68 23.92
CA GLY A 319 35.01 -0.29 24.32
C GLY A 319 33.61 0.28 24.02
N ALA A 320 32.60 -0.16 24.77
CA ALA A 320 31.54 0.73 25.28
C ALA A 320 31.83 0.95 26.78
N PRO A 321 31.37 2.03 27.47
CA PRO A 321 30.10 2.73 27.24
C PRO A 321 30.15 4.27 27.41
N ASN A 322 29.07 4.96 27.04
CA ASN A 322 28.47 5.98 27.92
C ASN A 322 27.06 6.36 27.45
N ALA A 323 26.13 6.32 28.40
CA ALA A 323 24.75 6.75 28.29
C ALA A 323 24.65 8.27 28.48
N CYS A 324 23.79 8.92 27.69
CA CYS A 324 23.29 10.28 27.96
C CYS A 324 21.81 10.39 27.55
N ASP A 325 20.98 10.70 28.56
CA ASP A 325 19.79 11.56 28.58
C ASP A 325 18.55 11.23 27.71
N PRO A 326 17.40 10.81 28.29
CA PRO A 326 16.21 10.37 27.55
C PRO A 326 15.21 11.47 27.14
N ASP A 327 15.47 12.76 27.38
CA ASP A 327 14.43 13.81 27.24
C ASP A 327 14.74 14.94 26.24
N ARG A 328 15.52 14.65 25.20
CA ARG A 328 15.73 15.57 24.08
C ARG A 328 15.22 14.94 22.79
N VAL A 329 14.03 15.36 22.32
CA VAL A 329 13.54 15.04 20.98
C VAL A 329 14.45 15.75 19.97
N MET A 330 15.58 15.12 19.65
CA MET A 330 16.34 15.43 18.46
C MET A 330 15.53 14.86 17.28
N PRO A 331 15.32 15.61 16.19
CA PRO A 331 14.68 15.05 15.00
C PRO A 331 15.50 13.86 14.52
N ASP A 332 14.82 12.75 14.26
CA ASP A 332 15.47 11.50 13.88
C ASP A 332 16.37 11.74 12.65
N PRO A 333 17.62 11.23 12.67
CA PRO A 333 18.46 11.26 11.49
C PRO A 333 17.74 10.52 10.37
N ALA A 334 17.76 11.08 9.17
CA ALA A 334 17.20 10.41 8.02
C ALA A 334 17.91 9.07 7.81
N THR A 335 17.16 8.11 7.29
CA THR A 335 17.68 6.84 6.84
C THR A 335 17.83 6.83 5.32
N LEU A 336 18.56 5.85 4.79
CA LEU A 336 18.64 5.66 3.33
C LEU A 336 17.29 5.17 2.75
N ASP A 337 16.41 4.61 3.58
CA ASP A 337 15.05 4.23 3.19
C ASP A 337 14.16 5.48 3.04
N ASP A 338 14.34 6.49 3.90
CA ASP A 338 13.68 7.80 3.76
C ASP A 338 14.11 8.50 2.46
N LEU A 339 15.40 8.40 2.10
CA LEU A 339 15.92 8.90 0.83
C LEU A 339 15.27 8.21 -0.37
N SER A 340 15.19 6.88 -0.34
CA SER A 340 14.55 6.10 -1.40
C SER A 340 13.05 6.45 -1.52
N SER A 341 12.40 6.67 -0.38
CA SER A 341 11.00 7.11 -0.31
C SER A 341 10.83 8.52 -0.88
N CYS A 342 11.73 9.45 -0.62
CA CYS A 342 11.69 10.81 -1.19
C CYS A 342 11.77 10.80 -2.73
N TYR A 343 12.68 10.00 -3.32
CA TYR A 343 12.75 9.85 -4.78
C TYR A 343 11.43 9.35 -5.37
N ARG A 344 10.85 8.31 -4.76
CA ARG A 344 9.62 7.69 -5.27
C ARG A 344 8.40 8.60 -5.08
N LEU A 345 8.24 9.18 -3.89
CA LEU A 345 7.03 9.91 -3.52
C LEU A 345 7.04 11.35 -4.07
N ILE A 346 8.19 12.04 -4.05
CA ILE A 346 8.28 13.44 -4.43
C ILE A 346 8.62 13.58 -5.92
N LEU A 347 9.60 12.82 -6.42
CA LEU A 347 10.05 12.93 -7.81
C LEU A 347 9.35 11.94 -8.74
N GLY A 348 8.70 10.90 -8.21
CA GLY A 348 7.99 9.91 -9.02
C GLY A 348 8.90 9.00 -9.84
N ARG A 349 10.17 8.85 -9.43
CA ARG A 349 11.17 8.03 -10.12
C ARG A 349 12.05 7.27 -9.16
N THR A 350 12.78 6.28 -9.68
CA THR A 350 13.89 5.67 -8.94
C THR A 350 15.08 6.62 -8.85
N PRO A 351 15.86 6.57 -7.76
CA PRO A 351 17.10 7.32 -7.66
C PRO A 351 18.05 7.02 -8.81
N ASP A 352 18.69 8.05 -9.34
CA ASP A 352 19.88 7.88 -10.18
C ASP A 352 21.12 7.69 -9.29
N ALA A 353 22.14 7.00 -9.82
CA ALA A 353 23.31 6.60 -9.03
C ALA A 353 24.06 7.81 -8.42
N ASP A 354 24.17 8.90 -9.17
CA ASP A 354 24.92 10.09 -8.77
C ASP A 354 24.16 10.91 -7.72
N GLY A 355 22.87 11.16 -7.94
CA GLY A 355 21.98 11.86 -7.01
C GLY A 355 21.82 11.10 -5.70
N PHE A 356 21.64 9.78 -5.76
CA PHE A 356 21.56 8.96 -4.57
C PHE A 356 22.85 8.99 -3.78
N ALA A 357 24.01 8.87 -4.43
CA ALA A 357 25.30 8.95 -3.76
C ALA A 357 25.52 10.31 -3.08
N TYR A 358 25.03 11.40 -3.68
CA TYR A 358 25.10 12.73 -3.08
C TYR A 358 24.27 12.82 -1.80
N TYR A 359 22.98 12.48 -1.86
CA TYR A 359 22.11 12.57 -0.69
C TYR A 359 22.43 11.53 0.37
N ALA A 360 22.88 10.33 -0.02
CA ALA A 360 23.33 9.29 0.92
C ALA A 360 24.49 9.79 1.79
N ARG A 361 25.43 10.57 1.25
CA ARG A 361 26.49 11.20 2.04
C ARG A 361 25.96 12.22 3.03
N LEU A 362 24.92 12.99 2.65
CA LEU A 362 24.30 13.97 3.54
C LEU A 362 23.53 13.28 4.67
N VAL A 363 22.79 12.22 4.34
CA VAL A 363 22.08 11.35 5.29
C VAL A 363 23.06 10.70 6.27
N GLN A 364 24.16 10.11 5.77
CA GLN A 364 25.23 9.54 6.59
C GLN A 364 25.97 10.60 7.43
N ALA A 365 26.00 11.86 6.99
CA ALA A 365 26.53 12.98 7.75
C ALA A 365 25.54 13.53 8.80
N GLY A 366 24.39 12.89 9.00
CA GLY A 366 23.39 13.27 10.00
C GLY A 366 22.32 14.25 9.51
N MET A 367 22.03 14.28 8.20
CA MET A 367 20.85 14.98 7.68
C MET A 367 19.58 14.37 8.27
N THR A 368 18.65 15.22 8.71
CA THR A 368 17.36 14.81 9.29
C THR A 368 16.33 14.58 8.19
N VAL A 369 15.26 13.82 8.49
CA VAL A 369 14.18 13.54 7.52
C VAL A 369 13.58 14.84 6.97
N ASP A 370 13.30 15.84 7.83
CA ASP A 370 12.75 17.13 7.41
C ASP A 370 13.63 17.86 6.40
N LYS A 371 14.96 17.86 6.64
CA LYS A 371 15.92 18.51 5.74
C LYS A 371 16.02 17.77 4.42
N LEU A 372 15.89 16.45 4.46
CA LEU A 372 15.89 15.61 3.28
C LEU A 372 14.64 15.86 2.43
N VAL A 373 13.45 15.81 3.04
CA VAL A 373 12.18 16.12 2.36
C VAL A 373 12.20 17.52 1.77
N LEU A 374 12.63 18.52 2.55
CA LEU A 374 12.72 19.91 2.08
C LEU A 374 13.68 20.06 0.88
N ALA A 375 14.80 19.35 0.89
CA ALA A 375 15.75 19.37 -0.21
C ALA A 375 15.16 18.77 -1.50
N PHE A 376 14.30 17.76 -1.39
CA PHE A 376 13.61 17.15 -2.53
C PHE A 376 12.47 18.02 -3.04
N VAL A 377 11.62 18.54 -2.16
CA VAL A 377 10.50 19.43 -2.54
C VAL A 377 10.99 20.72 -3.19
N SER A 378 12.15 21.23 -2.76
CA SER A 378 12.76 22.44 -3.31
C SER A 378 13.59 22.19 -4.58
N ALA A 379 13.73 20.94 -5.02
CA ALA A 379 14.51 20.63 -6.22
C ALA A 379 13.79 21.16 -7.47
N PRO A 380 14.52 21.70 -8.48
CA PRO A 380 13.91 22.15 -9.74
C PRO A 380 13.05 21.08 -10.42
N GLU A 381 13.42 19.82 -10.26
CA GLU A 381 12.69 18.67 -10.78
C GLU A 381 11.32 18.49 -10.09
N ALA A 382 11.26 18.60 -8.76
CA ALA A 382 10.01 18.54 -8.01
C ALA A 382 9.09 19.71 -8.37
N ILE A 383 9.64 20.92 -8.48
CA ILE A 383 8.90 22.12 -8.90
C ILE A 383 8.30 21.90 -10.30
N ALA A 384 9.12 21.44 -11.27
CA ALA A 384 8.64 21.17 -12.62
C ALA A 384 7.54 20.09 -12.65
N ARG A 385 7.65 19.06 -11.81
CA ARG A 385 6.63 18.01 -11.67
C ARG A 385 5.34 18.56 -11.08
N PHE A 386 5.39 19.33 -10.00
CA PHE A 386 4.21 19.93 -9.38
C PHE A 386 3.54 20.95 -10.30
N ASP A 387 4.31 21.71 -11.08
CA ASP A 387 3.77 22.63 -12.08
C ASP A 387 3.10 21.88 -13.24
N ALA A 388 3.68 20.77 -13.72
CA ALA A 388 3.06 19.93 -14.74
C ALA A 388 1.73 19.32 -14.25
N LEU A 389 1.69 18.84 -13.00
CA LEU A 389 0.46 18.31 -12.38
C LEU A 389 -0.62 19.40 -12.26
N ARG A 390 -0.25 20.62 -11.86
CA ARG A 390 -1.17 21.77 -11.82
C ARG A 390 -1.71 22.13 -13.19
N GLN A 391 -0.89 22.10 -14.24
CA GLN A 391 -1.33 22.43 -15.60
C GLN A 391 -2.29 21.40 -16.21
N ILE A 392 -2.09 20.11 -15.89
CA ILE A 392 -3.02 19.04 -16.27
C ILE A 392 -4.39 19.29 -15.62
N GLN A 393 -4.40 19.61 -14.33
CA GLN A 393 -5.63 19.87 -13.58
C GLN A 393 -6.39 21.11 -14.10
N VAL A 394 -5.69 22.18 -14.47
CA VAL A 394 -6.31 23.39 -15.05
C VAL A 394 -6.85 23.14 -16.47
N HIS A 395 -6.21 22.28 -17.26
CA HIS A 395 -6.68 21.98 -18.62
C HIS A 395 -7.95 21.12 -18.60
N GLU A 396 -8.05 20.17 -17.67
CA GLU A 396 -9.25 19.35 -17.44
C GLU A 396 -10.44 20.21 -16.98
N ASP A 397 -10.22 21.23 -16.15
CA ASP A 397 -11.27 22.16 -15.71
C ASP A 397 -11.76 23.12 -16.82
N GLN A 398 -10.94 23.38 -17.85
CA GLN A 398 -11.33 24.24 -18.99
C GLN A 398 -11.98 23.48 -20.15
N THR A 399 -11.92 22.16 -20.15
CA THR A 399 -12.58 21.31 -21.17
C THR A 399 -13.90 20.68 -20.71
N ARG A 400 -14.31 20.93 -19.46
CA ARG A 400 -15.68 20.75 -18.97
C ARG A 400 -16.46 22.05 -19.09
#